data_AF-A0A4Y2AUZ8-F1
#
_entry.id   AF-A0A4Y2AUZ8-F1
#
_cell.length_a   1.000
_cell.length_b   1.000
_cell.length_c   1.000
_cell.angle_alpha   90.00
_cell.angle_beta   90.00
_cell.angle_gamma   90.00
#
_symmetry.space_group_name_H-M   'P 1'
#
loop_
_entity.id
_entity.type
_entity.pdbx_description
1 polymer ?
#
loop_
_entity_poly.entity_id
_entity_poly.type
_entity_poly.pdbx_seq_one_letter_code
_entity_poly.pdbx_strand_id
1 'polypeptide(L)'
;MKLILCAFLCISLLLIKVAVVKALSCSNVKYAYTTKGFDDGDVPKSAISGEHLRICERGLTCCTEEMEHKLSTHSRAEFDKLLHNTIGELKDIFETHTHRFDGKYSLVYIICNSLKSRITARQ
;
A
#
# COMPACT_ATOMS: atom_id res chain seq x y z
N MET A 1 0.13 20.79 -55.04
CA MET A 1 0.91 19.71 -54.39
C MET A 1 1.85 20.21 -53.28
N LYS A 2 2.72 21.21 -53.49
CA LYS A 2 3.69 21.69 -52.48
C LYS A 2 3.05 22.19 -51.16
N LEU A 3 1.93 22.92 -51.24
CA LEU A 3 1.18 23.40 -50.07
C LEU A 3 0.58 22.28 -49.22
N ILE A 4 0.05 21.24 -49.88
CA ILE A 4 -0.54 20.07 -49.22
C ILE A 4 0.56 19.29 -48.49
N LEU A 5 1.71 19.08 -49.14
CA LEU A 5 2.86 18.41 -48.53
C LEU A 5 3.38 19.17 -47.30
N CYS A 6 3.43 20.51 -47.38
CA CYS A 6 3.82 21.37 -46.26
C CYS A 6 2.83 21.27 -45.08
N ALA A 7 1.52 21.28 -45.36
CA ALA A 7 0.50 21.13 -44.33
C ALA A 7 0.63 19.78 -43.59
N PHE A 8 0.84 18.67 -44.31
CA PHE A 8 1.04 17.36 -43.70
C PHE A 8 2.30 17.29 -42.81
N LEU A 9 3.41 17.88 -43.26
CA LEU A 9 4.64 17.99 -42.48
C LEU A 9 4.47 18.84 -41.21
N CYS A 10 3.73 19.94 -41.28
CA CYS A 10 3.44 20.77 -40.12
C CYS A 10 2.56 20.03 -39.11
N ILE A 11 1.52 19.33 -39.58
CA ILE A 11 0.62 18.55 -38.72
C ILE A 11 1.38 17.42 -38.02
N SER A 12 2.22 16.68 -38.74
CA SER A 12 3.01 15.60 -38.13
C SER A 12 3.97 16.12 -37.05
N LEU A 13 4.67 17.23 -37.31
CA LEU A 13 5.54 17.87 -36.31
C LEU A 13 4.78 18.35 -35.07
N LEU A 14 3.57 18.89 -35.25
CA LEU A 14 2.71 19.31 -34.13
C LEU A 14 2.26 18.12 -33.29
N LEU A 15 1.84 17.02 -33.93
CA LEU A 15 1.42 15.81 -33.23
C LEU A 15 2.56 15.20 -32.40
N ILE A 16 3.78 15.16 -32.96
CA ILE A 16 4.98 14.68 -32.26
C ILE A 16 5.25 15.53 -31.02
N LYS A 17 5.20 16.86 -31.13
CA LYS A 17 5.41 17.76 -29.98
C LYS A 17 4.39 17.53 -28.87
N VAL A 18 3.11 17.37 -29.21
CA VAL A 18 2.05 17.11 -28.22
C VAL A 18 2.28 15.78 -27.50
N ALA A 19 2.68 14.73 -28.23
CA ALA A 19 3.00 13.44 -27.64
C ALA A 19 4.18 13.53 -26.65
N VAL A 20 5.24 14.25 -27.03
CA VAL A 20 6.42 14.46 -26.18
C VAL A 20 6.10 15.28 -24.93
N VAL A 21 5.32 16.35 -25.05
CA VAL A 21 4.91 17.18 -23.90
C VAL A 21 4.02 16.38 -22.94
N LYS A 22 3.11 15.55 -23.47
CA LYS A 22 2.31 14.64 -22.63
C LYS A 22 3.18 13.59 -21.93
N ALA A 23 4.20 13.06 -22.61
CA ALA A 23 5.16 12.13 -22.01
C ALA A 23 6.02 12.77 -20.91
N LEU A 24 6.25 14.09 -20.99
CA LEU A 24 6.99 14.86 -19.99
C LEU A 24 6.09 15.49 -18.91
N SER A 25 4.77 15.39 -19.03
CA SER A 25 3.81 15.99 -18.10
C SER A 25 3.59 15.10 -16.88
N CYS A 26 3.65 15.69 -15.69
CA CYS A 26 3.42 14.99 -14.43
C CYS A 26 1.96 15.03 -13.95
N SER A 27 1.00 15.39 -14.82
CA SER A 27 -0.41 15.52 -14.45
C SER A 27 -1.03 14.26 -13.83
N ASN A 28 -0.70 13.09 -14.35
CA ASN A 28 -1.23 11.81 -13.83
C ASN A 28 -0.63 11.47 -12.47
N VAL A 29 0.67 11.76 -12.30
CA VAL A 29 1.36 11.58 -11.02
C VAL A 29 0.81 12.54 -9.98
N LYS A 30 0.55 13.80 -10.38
CA LYS A 30 -0.09 14.81 -9.54
C LYS A 30 -1.43 14.32 -9.01
N TYR A 31 -2.30 13.86 -9.90
CA TYR A 31 -3.60 13.31 -9.51
C TYR A 31 -3.48 12.12 -8.53
N ALA A 32 -2.58 11.18 -8.81
CA ALA A 32 -2.36 10.03 -7.94
C ALA A 32 -1.82 10.44 -6.55
N TYR A 33 -0.89 11.39 -6.51
CA TYR A 33 -0.26 11.89 -5.29
C TYR A 33 -1.26 12.65 -4.42
N THR A 34 -2.08 13.52 -5.00
CA THR A 34 -3.14 14.24 -4.27
C THR A 34 -4.25 13.31 -3.79
N THR A 35 -4.53 12.23 -4.52
CA THR A 35 -5.50 11.20 -4.06
C THR A 35 -5.03 10.48 -2.79
N LYS A 36 -3.72 10.46 -2.53
CA LYS A 36 -3.16 9.97 -1.27
C LYS A 36 -3.22 10.99 -0.12
N GLY A 37 -3.73 12.20 -0.38
CA GLY A 37 -3.85 13.27 0.61
C GLY A 37 -2.59 14.14 0.76
N PHE A 38 -1.64 14.05 -0.18
CA PHE A 38 -0.47 14.91 -0.19
C PHE A 38 -0.72 16.21 -0.97
N ASP A 39 0.14 17.20 -0.73
CA ASP A 39 0.03 18.52 -1.34
C ASP A 39 0.36 18.49 -2.84
N ASP A 40 -0.41 19.26 -3.61
CA ASP A 40 -0.32 19.28 -5.06
C ASP A 40 0.86 20.12 -5.58
N GLY A 41 1.44 20.97 -4.71
CA GLY A 41 2.61 21.81 -4.94
C GLY A 41 3.94 21.06 -4.82
N ASP A 42 3.96 19.91 -4.15
CA ASP A 42 5.13 19.02 -4.09
C ASP A 42 5.50 18.46 -5.48
N VAL A 43 4.53 18.39 -6.39
CA VAL A 43 4.66 17.68 -7.66
C VAL A 43 5.21 18.61 -8.75
N PRO A 44 6.33 18.25 -9.41
CA PRO A 44 6.90 19.08 -10.46
C PRO A 44 5.95 19.17 -11.66
N LYS A 45 5.98 20.31 -12.37
CA LYS A 45 5.11 20.52 -13.55
C LYS A 45 5.48 19.59 -14.72
N SER A 46 6.76 19.25 -14.85
CA SER A 46 7.30 18.38 -15.88
C SER A 46 8.34 17.44 -15.30
N ALA A 47 8.63 16.34 -16.01
CA ALA A 47 9.63 15.38 -15.59
C ALA A 47 11.00 16.03 -15.39
N ILE A 48 11.68 15.62 -14.32
CA ILE A 48 13.00 16.06 -13.89
C ILE A 48 13.96 14.87 -13.90
N SER A 49 15.27 15.15 -13.82
CA SER A 49 16.26 14.08 -13.59
C SER A 49 16.08 13.52 -12.16
N GLY A 50 16.08 12.19 -12.03
CA GLY A 50 15.89 11.46 -10.78
C GLY A 50 17.19 10.94 -10.16
N GLU A 51 18.35 11.48 -10.50
CA GLU A 51 19.63 11.05 -9.91
C GLU A 51 19.68 11.25 -8.38
N HIS A 52 18.85 12.15 -7.84
CA HIS A 52 18.69 12.38 -6.40
C HIS A 52 17.89 11.28 -5.68
N LEU A 53 17.23 10.38 -6.41
CA LEU A 53 16.35 9.36 -5.83
C LEU A 53 17.13 8.11 -5.38
N ARG A 54 16.69 7.52 -4.26
CA ARG A 54 17.34 6.37 -3.62
C ARG A 54 16.56 5.06 -3.78
N ILE A 55 15.24 5.14 -3.81
CA ILE A 55 14.33 3.99 -3.83
C ILE A 55 13.76 3.79 -5.24
N CYS A 56 13.31 4.88 -5.87
CA CYS A 56 12.84 4.89 -7.24
C CYS A 56 14.01 4.72 -8.23
N GLU A 57 13.69 4.23 -9.44
CA GLU A 57 14.67 4.07 -10.50
C GLU A 57 15.26 5.42 -10.94
N ARG A 58 16.58 5.45 -11.20
CA ARG A 58 17.28 6.66 -11.65
C ARG A 58 16.97 6.90 -13.14
N GLY A 59 16.42 8.08 -13.45
CA GLY A 59 16.00 8.45 -14.80
C GLY A 59 15.12 9.68 -14.82
N LEU A 60 14.46 9.95 -15.95
CA LEU A 60 13.43 11.00 -16.04
C LEU A 60 12.21 10.59 -15.20
N THR A 61 11.82 11.44 -14.27
CA THR A 61 10.82 11.11 -13.25
C THR A 61 9.99 12.33 -12.86
N CYS A 62 8.81 12.09 -12.31
CA CYS A 62 7.94 13.10 -11.69
C CYS A 62 8.02 13.09 -10.16
N CYS A 63 9.02 12.40 -9.60
CA CYS A 63 9.20 12.24 -8.16
C CYS A 63 10.39 13.10 -7.68
N THR A 64 10.14 13.99 -6.73
CA THR A 64 11.18 14.71 -6.00
C THR A 64 11.68 13.89 -4.82
N GLU A 65 12.83 14.27 -4.23
CA GLU A 65 13.32 13.62 -2.99
C GLU A 65 12.29 13.71 -1.86
N GLU A 66 11.59 14.84 -1.74
CA GLU A 66 10.52 15.03 -0.75
C GLU A 66 9.33 14.09 -1.01
N MET A 67 8.89 13.99 -2.27
CA MET A 67 7.83 13.03 -2.65
C MET A 67 8.24 11.59 -2.33
N GLU A 68 9.48 11.20 -2.67
CA GLU A 68 10.01 9.87 -2.38
C GLU A 68 10.01 9.57 -0.88
N HIS A 69 10.44 10.53 -0.06
CA HIS A 69 10.42 10.40 1.40
C HIS A 69 9.00 10.25 1.96
N LYS A 70 8.07 11.11 1.53
CA LYS A 70 6.65 11.08 1.95
C LYS A 70 5.98 9.76 1.55
N LEU A 71 6.18 9.32 0.30
CA LEU A 71 5.63 8.06 -0.21
C LEU A 71 6.24 6.84 0.46
N SER A 72 7.55 6.85 0.73
CA SER A 72 8.23 5.76 1.45
C SER A 72 7.68 5.60 2.86
N THR A 73 7.55 6.71 3.59
CA THR A 73 7.00 6.73 4.96
C THR A 73 5.55 6.28 4.98
N HIS A 74 4.73 6.77 4.04
CA HIS A 74 3.33 6.39 3.93
C HIS A 74 3.15 4.91 3.58
N SER A 75 3.94 4.40 2.63
CA SER A 75 3.88 2.98 2.23
C SER A 75 4.27 2.06 3.38
N ARG A 76 5.27 2.44 4.17
CA ARG A 76 5.65 1.70 5.38
C ARG A 76 4.53 1.69 6.41
N ALA A 77 3.94 2.85 6.71
CA ALA A 77 2.86 2.94 7.69
C ALA A 77 1.62 2.13 7.28
N GLU A 78 1.22 2.19 6.01
CA GLU A 78 0.10 1.40 5.49
C GLU A 78 0.39 -0.10 5.53
N PHE A 79 1.62 -0.50 5.18
CA PHE A 79 2.03 -1.90 5.27
C PHE A 79 2.00 -2.41 6.71
N ASP A 80 2.58 -1.65 7.65
CA ASP A 80 2.63 -2.03 9.07
C ASP A 80 1.23 -2.15 9.67
N LYS A 81 0.30 -1.26 9.28
CA LYS A 81 -1.11 -1.31 9.68
C LYS A 81 -1.81 -2.56 9.15
N LEU A 82 -1.66 -2.86 7.87
CA LEU A 82 -2.25 -4.06 7.27
C LEU A 82 -1.71 -5.33 7.94
N LEU A 83 -0.40 -5.40 8.15
CA LEU A 83 0.26 -6.52 8.80
C LEU A 83 -0.25 -6.70 10.23
N HIS A 84 -0.31 -5.62 11.01
CA HIS A 84 -0.83 -5.65 12.39
C HIS A 84 -2.28 -6.16 12.43
N ASN A 85 -3.14 -5.69 11.53
CA ASN A 85 -4.53 -6.13 11.49
C ASN A 85 -4.66 -7.61 11.14
N THR A 86 -3.98 -8.07 10.09
CA THR A 86 -4.01 -9.49 9.69
C THR A 86 -3.47 -10.40 10.78
N ILE A 87 -2.35 -10.02 11.42
CA ILE A 87 -1.79 -10.80 12.53
C ILE A 87 -2.73 -10.77 13.75
N GLY A 88 -3.33 -9.61 14.05
CA GLY A 88 -4.30 -9.46 15.12
C GLY A 88 -5.53 -10.37 14.94
N GLU A 89 -6.11 -10.40 13.74
CA GLU A 89 -7.22 -11.29 13.41
C GLU A 89 -6.85 -12.77 13.59
N LEU A 90 -5.67 -13.17 13.12
CA LEU A 90 -5.18 -14.53 13.32
C LEU A 90 -4.98 -14.85 14.81
N LYS A 91 -4.41 -13.91 15.57
CA LYS A 91 -4.21 -14.04 17.02
C LYS A 91 -5.52 -14.24 17.76
N ASP A 92 -6.55 -13.44 17.47
CA ASP A 92 -7.87 -13.55 18.09
C ASP A 92 -8.53 -14.89 17.81
N ILE A 93 -8.36 -15.42 16.59
CA ILE A 93 -8.80 -16.77 16.22
C ILE A 93 -8.09 -17.81 17.09
N PHE A 94 -6.76 -17.77 17.18
CA PHE A 94 -5.99 -18.70 18.02
C PHE A 94 -6.37 -18.60 19.50
N GLU A 95 -6.54 -17.40 20.04
CA GLU A 95 -6.98 -17.18 21.43
C GLU A 95 -8.37 -17.76 21.68
N THR A 96 -9.31 -17.55 20.75
CA THR A 96 -10.67 -18.10 20.85
C THR A 96 -10.65 -19.63 20.84
N HIS A 97 -9.85 -20.24 19.95
CA HIS A 97 -9.74 -21.69 19.86
C HIS A 97 -9.07 -22.28 21.12
N THR A 98 -7.96 -21.70 21.57
CA THR A 98 -7.24 -22.17 22.77
C THR A 98 -8.10 -22.03 24.02
N HIS A 99 -8.76 -20.90 24.24
CA HIS A 99 -9.70 -20.73 25.36
C HIS A 99 -10.83 -21.77 25.35
N ARG A 100 -11.37 -22.11 24.16
CA ARG A 100 -12.39 -23.16 24.02
C ARG A 100 -11.84 -24.56 24.37
N PHE A 101 -10.58 -24.83 24.08
CA PHE A 101 -9.94 -26.09 24.49
C PHE A 101 -9.71 -26.10 26.01
N ASP A 102 -9.14 -25.05 26.58
CA ASP A 102 -8.87 -24.94 28.02
C ASP A 102 -10.14 -25.05 28.87
N GLY A 103 -11.23 -24.42 28.42
CA GLY A 103 -12.53 -24.54 29.08
C GLY A 103 -13.06 -25.97 29.11
N LYS A 104 -12.82 -26.77 28.06
CA LYS A 104 -13.19 -28.20 28.06
C LYS A 104 -12.35 -29.00 29.04
N TYR A 105 -11.04 -28.78 29.09
CA TYR A 105 -10.16 -29.48 30.02
C TYR A 105 -10.48 -29.13 31.48
N SER A 106 -10.73 -27.85 31.78
CA SER A 106 -11.14 -27.39 33.11
C SER A 106 -12.47 -28.00 33.55
N LEU A 107 -13.49 -28.01 32.67
CA LEU A 107 -14.78 -28.62 32.98
C LEU A 107 -14.64 -30.13 33.25
N VAL A 108 -13.88 -30.86 32.43
CA VAL A 108 -13.61 -32.29 32.62
C VAL A 108 -12.89 -32.53 33.95
N TYR A 109 -11.90 -31.71 34.29
CA TYR A 109 -11.18 -31.80 35.56
C TYR A 109 -12.11 -31.63 36.77
N ILE A 110 -12.99 -30.62 36.74
CA ILE A 110 -13.99 -30.35 37.79
C ILE A 110 -14.96 -31.52 37.94
N ILE A 111 -15.48 -32.06 36.82
CA ILE A 111 -16.40 -33.20 36.82
C ILE A 111 -15.69 -34.44 37.39
N CYS A 112 -14.46 -34.74 36.96
CA CYS A 112 -13.69 -35.87 37.45
C CYS A 112 -13.42 -35.78 38.96
N ASN A 113 -13.04 -34.60 39.47
CA ASN A 113 -12.85 -34.40 40.91
C ASN A 113 -14.17 -34.56 41.68
N SER A 114 -15.28 -34.02 41.16
CA SER A 114 -16.59 -34.14 41.79
C SER A 114 -17.09 -35.59 41.86
N LEU A 115 -16.88 -36.36 40.78
CA LEU A 115 -17.19 -37.79 40.75
C LEU A 115 -16.31 -38.58 41.73
N LYS A 116 -15.00 -38.27 41.78
CA LYS A 116 -14.07 -38.89 42.71
C LYS A 116 -14.53 -38.72 44.16
N SER A 117 -14.86 -37.48 44.57
CA SER A 117 -15.36 -37.17 45.91
C SER A 117 -16.63 -37.95 46.26
N ARG A 118 -17.58 -38.06 45.30
CA ARG A 118 -18.84 -38.81 45.50
C ARG A 118 -18.61 -40.32 45.61
N ILE A 119 -17.62 -40.88 44.92
CA ILE A 119 -17.27 -42.30 45.02
C ILE A 119 -16.63 -42.59 46.38
N THR A 120 -15.67 -41.76 46.82
CA THR A 120 -15.05 -41.91 48.15
C THR A 120 -16.00 -41.68 49.31
N ALA A 121 -17.08 -40.91 49.14
CA ALA A 121 -18.10 -40.72 50.18
C ALA A 121 -19.15 -41.85 50.25
N ARG A 122 -19.14 -42.78 49.29
CA ARG A 122 -20.02 -43.96 49.26
C ARG A 122 -19.33 -45.26 49.71
N GLN A 123 -18.02 -45.25 49.90
CA GLN A 123 -17.26 -46.31 50.57
C GLN A 123 -17.11 -45.96 52.04
#